data_AF-A0A0U1P2Z4-F1
#
_entry.id   AF-A0A0U1P2Z4-F1
#
_cell.length_a   1.000
_cell.length_b   1.000
_cell.length_c   1.000
_cell.angle_alpha   90.00
_cell.angle_beta   90.00
_cell.angle_gamma   90.00
#
_symmetry.space_group_name_H-M   'P 1'
#
loop_
_entity.id
_entity.type
_entity.pdbx_description
1 polymer ?
#
loop_
_entity_poly.entity_id
_entity_poly.type
_entity_poly.pdbx_seq_one_letter_code
_entity_poly.pdbx_strand_id
1 'polypeptide(L)'
;MVNAQHIKALPGRKTDVKDAEWIAQLLRHGLLKASFIPNWTQRELRELVRYRRSIIEERARQHNRIQKVLEGANIKLGSVVSDIMGVSSKDMLRGIADGEEDPEKLANFARRTMKKKKEEMELALQGYVNPHQRLMLKTILTHIIFSLIKLKC
;
A
#
# COMPACT_ATOMS: atom_id res chain seq x y z
N MET A 1 10.88 -15.39 -27.55
CA MET A 1 11.62 -14.99 -26.33
C MET A 1 12.39 -16.18 -25.79
N VAL A 2 13.71 -16.02 -25.60
CA VAL A 2 14.58 -17.04 -24.99
C VAL A 2 14.64 -16.83 -23.46
N ASN A 3 14.86 -17.89 -22.69
CA ASN A 3 15.00 -17.79 -21.24
C ASN A 3 16.27 -17.04 -20.84
N ALA A 4 16.12 -15.91 -20.13
CA ALA A 4 17.24 -15.06 -19.71
C ALA A 4 18.16 -15.72 -18.67
N GLN A 5 17.63 -16.56 -17.78
CA GLN A 5 18.44 -17.31 -16.81
C GLN A 5 19.33 -18.32 -17.53
N HIS A 6 18.80 -18.96 -18.58
CA HIS A 6 19.56 -19.89 -19.39
C HIS A 6 20.65 -19.17 -20.20
N ILE A 7 20.35 -18.02 -20.78
CA ILE A 7 21.35 -17.19 -21.48
C ILE A 7 22.47 -16.77 -20.52
N LYS A 8 22.13 -16.33 -19.30
CA LYS A 8 23.12 -15.89 -18.29
C LYS A 8 24.06 -17.01 -17.84
N ALA A 9 23.63 -18.26 -17.89
CA ALA A 9 24.44 -19.42 -17.51
C ALA A 9 25.44 -19.82 -18.61
N LEU A 10 25.33 -19.27 -19.82
CA LEU A 10 26.25 -19.53 -20.91
C LEU A 10 27.50 -18.65 -20.79
N PRO A 11 28.65 -19.14 -21.26
CA PRO A 11 29.88 -18.34 -21.29
C PRO A 11 29.66 -17.10 -22.18
N GLY A 12 29.77 -15.92 -21.57
CA GLY A 12 29.64 -14.64 -22.26
C GLY A 12 30.87 -14.31 -23.11
N ARG A 13 30.68 -13.45 -24.11
CA ARG A 13 31.75 -12.82 -24.90
C ARG A 13 31.90 -11.36 -24.46
N LYS A 14 33.02 -10.75 -24.84
CA LYS A 14 33.45 -9.45 -24.31
C LYS A 14 32.71 -8.26 -24.94
N THR A 15 31.89 -8.46 -25.97
CA THR A 15 31.26 -7.39 -26.76
C THR A 15 29.84 -7.77 -27.15
N ASP A 16 28.89 -6.84 -27.02
CA ASP A 16 27.46 -7.04 -27.30
C ASP A 16 27.19 -7.60 -28.71
N VAL A 17 27.96 -7.20 -29.72
CA VAL A 17 27.84 -7.69 -31.10
C VAL A 17 28.15 -9.19 -31.17
N LYS A 18 29.25 -9.63 -30.55
CA LYS A 18 29.66 -11.05 -30.53
C LYS A 18 28.71 -11.90 -29.68
N ASP A 19 28.17 -11.33 -28.60
CA ASP A 19 27.14 -11.99 -27.80
C ASP A 19 25.84 -12.19 -28.58
N ALA A 20 25.38 -11.19 -29.33
CA ALA A 20 24.20 -11.30 -30.16
C ALA A 20 24.37 -12.36 -31.27
N GLU A 21 25.52 -12.38 -31.95
CA GLU A 21 25.86 -13.40 -32.95
C GLU A 21 25.88 -14.80 -32.35
N TRP A 22 26.49 -14.96 -31.17
CA TRP A 22 26.58 -16.22 -30.46
C TRP A 22 25.21 -16.75 -30.03
N ILE A 23 24.36 -15.89 -29.45
CA ILE A 23 22.98 -16.23 -29.09
C ILE A 23 22.19 -16.63 -30.33
N ALA A 24 22.36 -15.94 -31.47
CA ALA A 24 21.70 -16.29 -32.72
C ALA A 24 22.14 -17.66 -33.26
N GLN A 25 23.42 -18.03 -33.13
CA GLN A 25 23.91 -19.36 -33.48
C GLN A 25 23.28 -20.43 -32.58
N LEU A 26 23.32 -20.24 -31.25
CA LEU A 26 22.72 -21.18 -30.30
C LEU A 26 21.21 -21.35 -30.52
N LEU A 27 20.51 -20.28 -30.89
CA LEU A 27 19.09 -20.33 -31.24
C LEU A 27 18.86 -21.20 -32.48
N ARG A 28 19.65 -21.00 -33.55
CA ARG A 28 19.55 -21.78 -34.79
C ARG A 28 19.80 -23.26 -34.57
N HIS A 29 20.70 -23.62 -33.66
CA HIS A 29 20.99 -25.00 -33.30
C HIS A 29 20.02 -25.61 -32.28
N GLY A 30 18.98 -24.87 -31.85
CA GLY A 30 18.00 -25.37 -30.87
C GLY A 30 18.56 -25.55 -29.46
N LEU A 31 19.75 -25.02 -29.17
CA LEU A 31 20.43 -25.16 -27.89
C LEU A 31 19.88 -24.19 -26.82
N LEU A 32 18.95 -23.31 -27.20
CA LEU A 32 18.34 -22.35 -26.29
C LEU A 32 16.93 -22.79 -25.88
N LYS A 33 16.75 -22.95 -24.56
CA LYS A 33 15.44 -23.13 -23.95
C LYS A 33 14.55 -21.89 -24.16
N ALA A 34 13.38 -22.09 -24.76
CA ALA A 34 12.37 -21.05 -24.87
C ALA A 34 11.90 -20.58 -23.48
N SER A 35 11.58 -19.29 -23.35
CA SER A 35 10.89 -18.79 -22.17
C SER A 35 9.49 -19.37 -22.10
N PHE A 36 9.04 -19.70 -20.88
CA PHE A 36 7.64 -20.03 -20.67
C PHE A 36 6.78 -18.79 -20.95
N ILE A 37 5.85 -18.93 -21.88
CA ILE A 37 4.88 -17.89 -22.24
C ILE A 37 3.50 -18.41 -21.81
N PRO A 38 2.86 -17.83 -20.79
CA PRO A 38 1.54 -18.26 -20.36
C PRO A 38 0.52 -18.11 -21.49
N ASN A 39 -0.49 -18.98 -21.49
CA ASN A 39 -1.63 -18.86 -22.39
C ASN A 39 -2.48 -17.62 -22.03
N TRP A 40 -3.43 -17.28 -22.88
CA TRP A 40 -4.22 -16.06 -22.74
C TRP A 40 -4.94 -15.97 -21.39
N THR A 41 -5.70 -17.00 -21.00
CA THR A 41 -6.43 -17.06 -19.72
C THR A 41 -5.51 -16.88 -18.51
N GLN A 42 -4.31 -17.47 -18.54
CA GLN A 42 -3.32 -17.29 -17.47
C GLN A 42 -2.76 -15.87 -17.42
N ARG A 43 -2.64 -15.17 -18.55
CA ARG A 43 -2.17 -13.77 -18.58
C ARG A 43 -3.20 -12.84 -17.95
N GLU A 44 -4.47 -12.99 -18.32
CA GLU A 44 -5.56 -12.18 -17.77
C GLU A 44 -5.68 -12.36 -16.26
N LEU A 45 -5.65 -13.61 -15.79
CA LEU A 45 -5.67 -13.87 -14.34
C LEU A 45 -4.47 -13.23 -13.64
N ARG A 46 -3.27 -13.32 -14.22
CA ARG A 46 -2.06 -12.69 -13.65
C ARG A 46 -2.18 -11.17 -13.62
N GLU A 47 -2.79 -10.57 -14.64
CA GLU A 47 -3.04 -9.12 -14.69
C GLU A 47 -3.97 -8.70 -13.54
N LEU A 48 -5.09 -9.39 -13.35
CA LEU A 48 -6.01 -9.14 -12.25
C LEU A 48 -5.35 -9.30 -10.87
N VAL A 49 -4.55 -10.35 -10.68
CA VAL A 49 -3.83 -10.59 -9.41
C VAL A 49 -2.79 -9.50 -9.15
N ARG A 50 -2.05 -9.07 -10.18
CA ARG A 50 -1.08 -7.97 -10.06
C ARG A 50 -1.78 -6.64 -9.77
N TYR A 51 -2.91 -6.38 -10.41
CA TYR A 51 -3.71 -5.19 -10.15
C TYR A 51 -4.25 -5.19 -8.72
N ARG A 52 -4.78 -6.32 -8.24
CA ARG A 52 -5.19 -6.47 -6.84
C ARG A 52 -4.03 -6.20 -5.88
N ARG A 53 -2.85 -6.74 -6.17
CA ARG A 53 -1.64 -6.50 -5.37
C ARG A 53 -1.26 -5.02 -5.33
N SER A 54 -1.29 -4.32 -6.47
CA SER A 54 -0.95 -2.90 -6.52
C SER A 54 -1.94 -2.05 -5.70
N ILE A 55 -3.24 -2.40 -5.69
CA ILE A 55 -4.23 -1.72 -4.83
C ILE A 55 -3.95 -1.99 -3.34
N ILE A 56 -3.56 -3.20 -2.96
CA ILE A 56 -3.20 -3.53 -1.57
C ILE A 56 -1.98 -2.72 -1.12
N GLU A 57 -0.96 -2.63 -1.97
CA GLU A 57 0.25 -1.85 -1.71
C GLU A 57 -0.07 -0.34 -1.62
N GLU A 58 -0.94 0.17 -2.50
CA GLU A 58 -1.43 1.56 -2.43
C GLU A 58 -2.16 1.81 -1.12
N ARG A 59 -3.03 0.90 -0.70
CA ARG A 59 -3.72 1.00 0.58
C ARG A 59 -2.72 1.12 1.73
N ALA A 60 -1.69 0.28 1.78
CA ALA A 60 -0.66 0.36 2.82
C ALA A 60 0.06 1.72 2.82
N ARG A 61 0.40 2.26 1.64
CA ARG A 61 0.98 3.60 1.50
C ARG A 61 0.08 4.68 2.10
N GLN A 62 -1.23 4.59 1.89
CA GLN A 62 -2.18 5.55 2.46
C GLN A 62 -2.28 5.44 3.99
N HIS A 63 -2.18 4.24 4.56
CA HIS A 63 -2.18 4.07 6.02
C HIS A 63 -0.96 4.73 6.64
N ASN A 64 0.23 4.52 6.05
CA ASN A 64 1.46 5.17 6.49
C ASN A 64 1.39 6.69 6.35
N ARG A 65 0.70 7.20 5.32
CA ARG A 65 0.52 8.63 5.11
C ARG A 65 -0.41 9.26 6.14
N ILE A 66 -1.46 8.55 6.57
CA ILE A 66 -2.28 8.97 7.73
C ILE A 66 -1.40 9.09 8.97
N GLN A 67 -0.61 8.05 9.29
CA GLN A 67 0.27 8.07 10.46
C GLN A 67 1.21 9.27 10.45
N LYS A 68 1.88 9.56 9.32
CA LYS A 68 2.75 10.73 9.19
C LYS A 68 2.03 12.06 9.41
N VAL A 69 0.79 12.19 8.93
CA VAL A 69 0.00 13.41 9.15
C VAL A 69 -0.35 13.58 10.62
N LEU A 70 -0.73 12.49 11.31
CA LEU A 70 -1.02 12.51 12.74
C LEU A 70 0.23 12.81 13.58
N GLU A 71 1.37 12.18 13.27
CA GLU A 71 2.65 12.44 13.93
C GLU A 71 3.07 13.91 13.78
N GLY A 72 2.90 14.48 12.59
CA GLY A 72 3.13 15.91 12.36
C GLY A 72 2.16 16.84 13.10
N ALA A 73 1.02 16.33 13.58
CA ALA A 73 0.07 17.06 14.43
C ALA A 73 0.26 16.74 15.93
N ASN A 74 1.32 16.00 16.29
CA ASN A 74 1.57 15.45 17.62
C ASN A 74 0.49 14.49 18.15
N ILE A 75 -0.30 13.88 17.27
CA ILE A 75 -1.33 12.90 17.61
C ILE A 75 -0.74 11.48 17.52
N LYS A 76 -0.78 10.72 18.62
CA LYS A 76 -0.22 9.36 18.75
C LYS A 76 -1.30 8.27 18.77
N LEU A 77 -2.40 8.47 18.04
CA LEU A 77 -3.52 7.50 18.02
C LEU A 77 -3.07 6.05 17.73
N GLY A 78 -2.10 5.87 16.84
CA GLY A 78 -1.57 4.57 16.44
C GLY A 78 -0.88 3.76 17.55
N SER A 79 -0.48 4.38 18.67
CA SER A 79 0.09 3.64 19.80
C SER A 79 -0.96 3.05 20.73
N VAL A 80 -2.19 3.58 20.72
CA VAL A 80 -3.28 3.16 21.62
C VAL A 80 -4.19 2.14 20.94
N VAL A 81 -4.48 2.35 19.65
CA VAL A 81 -5.41 1.52 18.88
C VAL A 81 -4.70 0.35 18.22
N SER A 82 -5.36 -0.81 18.17
CA SER A 82 -4.83 -2.01 17.50
C SER A 82 -4.91 -1.91 15.97
N ASP A 83 -5.88 -1.16 15.44
CA ASP A 83 -6.06 -0.93 14.00
C ASP A 83 -6.50 0.52 13.75
N ILE A 84 -5.63 1.31 13.14
CA ILE A 84 -5.88 2.72 12.82
C ILE A 84 -7.00 2.92 11.79
N MET A 85 -7.32 1.87 11.02
CA MET A 85 -8.42 1.88 10.05
C MET A 85 -9.65 1.07 10.53
N GLY A 86 -9.69 0.72 11.82
CA GLY A 86 -10.87 0.19 12.47
C GLY A 86 -12.03 1.19 12.48
N VAL A 87 -13.24 0.73 12.80
CA VAL A 87 -14.45 1.57 12.76
C VAL A 87 -14.32 2.78 13.68
N SER A 88 -13.96 2.57 14.96
CA SER A 88 -13.80 3.67 15.93
C SER A 88 -12.72 4.66 15.51
N SER A 89 -11.56 4.17 15.08
CA SER A 89 -10.44 5.02 14.65
C SER A 89 -10.78 5.81 13.39
N LYS A 90 -11.54 5.24 12.44
CA LYS A 90 -12.04 5.99 11.28
C LYS A 90 -12.98 7.12 11.67
N ASP A 91 -13.86 6.89 12.65
CA ASP A 91 -14.78 7.93 13.12
C ASP A 91 -14.00 9.08 13.79
N MET A 92 -12.96 8.75 14.58
CA MET A 92 -12.04 9.75 15.15
C MET A 92 -11.30 10.53 14.07
N LEU A 93 -10.72 9.83 13.08
CA LEU A 93 -10.00 10.47 11.97
C LEU A 93 -10.91 11.38 11.13
N ARG A 94 -12.19 11.01 10.98
CA ARG A 94 -13.20 11.86 10.35
C ARG A 94 -13.51 13.09 11.19
N GLY A 95 -13.73 12.93 12.49
CA GLY A 95 -13.91 14.05 13.41
C GLY A 95 -12.76 15.06 13.33
N ILE A 96 -11.52 14.57 13.34
CA ILE A 96 -10.31 15.42 13.17
C ILE A 96 -10.32 16.11 11.80
N ALA A 97 -10.65 15.38 10.73
CA ALA A 97 -10.68 15.93 9.37
C ALA A 97 -11.79 16.99 9.19
N ASP A 98 -12.90 16.85 9.90
CA ASP A 98 -14.03 17.80 9.90
C ASP A 98 -13.80 18.97 10.86
N GLY A 99 -12.75 18.91 11.67
CA GLY A 99 -12.25 20.02 12.47
C GLY A 99 -12.54 19.96 13.96
N GLU A 100 -12.93 18.79 14.47
CA GLU A 100 -13.01 18.57 15.91
C GLU A 100 -11.59 18.50 16.52
N GLU A 101 -11.37 19.32 17.55
CA GLU A 101 -10.10 19.45 18.26
C GLU A 101 -10.18 18.90 19.68
N ASP A 102 -11.39 18.71 20.21
CA ASP A 102 -11.61 18.24 21.58
C ASP A 102 -11.24 16.75 21.72
N PRO A 103 -10.17 16.41 22.46
CA PRO A 103 -9.73 15.03 22.63
C PRO A 103 -10.78 14.14 23.33
N GLU A 104 -11.60 14.71 24.22
CA GLU A 104 -12.62 13.95 24.93
C GLU A 104 -13.76 13.53 23.99
N LYS A 105 -14.22 14.47 23.14
CA LYS A 105 -15.22 14.16 22.10
C LYS A 105 -14.69 13.12 21.12
N LEU A 106 -13.43 13.25 20.71
CA LEU A 106 -12.81 12.27 19.82
C LEU A 106 -12.70 10.90 20.50
N ALA A 107 -12.27 10.84 21.76
CA ALA A 107 -12.19 9.60 22.53
C ALA A 107 -13.57 8.95 22.76
N ASN A 108 -14.66 9.73 22.79
CA ASN A 108 -16.02 9.21 22.90
C ASN A 108 -16.48 8.38 21.69
N PHE A 109 -15.80 8.46 20.54
CA PHE A 109 -16.02 7.52 19.43
C PHE A 109 -15.51 6.10 19.72
N ALA A 110 -14.78 5.88 20.82
CA ALA A 110 -14.29 4.57 21.22
C ALA A 110 -15.43 3.59 21.52
N ARG A 111 -15.37 2.41 20.90
CA ARG A 111 -16.38 1.34 21.03
C ARG A 111 -15.83 0.11 21.73
N ARG A 112 -16.70 -0.61 22.44
CA ARG A 112 -16.42 -1.92 23.08
C ARG A 112 -15.17 -1.88 23.96
N THR A 113 -14.19 -2.74 23.70
CA THR A 113 -12.94 -2.87 24.46
C THR A 113 -12.09 -1.61 24.45
N MET A 114 -12.24 -0.76 23.42
CA MET A 114 -11.50 0.50 23.30
C MET A 114 -11.91 1.52 24.37
N LYS A 115 -13.13 1.42 24.93
CA LYS A 115 -13.58 2.27 26.04
C LYS A 115 -12.71 2.11 27.29
N LYS A 116 -12.08 0.94 27.48
CA LYS A 116 -11.17 0.70 28.61
C LYS A 116 -9.89 1.55 28.53
N LYS A 117 -9.55 2.04 27.34
CA LYS A 117 -8.36 2.87 27.08
C LYS A 117 -8.71 4.34 26.85
N LYS A 118 -9.86 4.82 27.34
CA LYS A 118 -10.35 6.17 27.05
C LYS A 118 -9.36 7.24 27.53
N GLU A 119 -8.81 7.10 28.73
CA GLU A 119 -7.83 8.04 29.30
C GLU A 119 -6.53 8.08 28.48
N GLU A 120 -5.95 6.92 28.14
CA GLU A 120 -4.77 6.83 27.26
C GLU A 120 -5.05 7.44 25.87
N MET A 121 -6.27 7.30 25.39
CA MET A 121 -6.70 7.80 24.10
C MET A 121 -6.84 9.31 24.07
N GLU A 122 -7.41 9.91 25.12
CA GLU A 122 -7.47 11.37 25.26
C GLU A 122 -6.06 11.96 25.23
N LEU A 123 -5.12 11.36 25.99
CA LEU A 123 -3.71 11.76 25.96
C LEU A 123 -3.09 11.60 24.56
N ALA A 124 -3.38 10.51 23.85
CA ALA A 124 -2.85 10.28 22.51
C ALA A 124 -3.46 11.19 21.44
N LEU A 125 -4.65 11.75 21.68
CA LEU A 125 -5.36 12.66 20.78
C LEU A 125 -5.03 14.13 21.05
N GLN A 126 -4.32 14.44 22.14
CA GLN A 126 -3.80 15.78 22.38
C GLN A 126 -2.77 16.16 21.32
N GLY A 127 -3.12 17.13 20.49
CA GLY A 127 -2.27 17.60 19.40
C GLY A 127 -2.84 18.86 18.78
N TYR A 128 -2.13 19.38 17.78
CA TYR A 128 -2.53 20.58 17.06
C TYR A 128 -2.64 20.27 15.56
N VAL A 129 -3.87 20.32 15.05
CA VAL A 129 -4.18 19.93 13.67
C VAL A 129 -4.44 21.17 12.82
N ASN A 130 -3.47 21.50 11.99
CA ASN A 130 -3.55 22.61 11.05
C ASN A 130 -4.59 22.37 9.93
N PRO A 131 -5.16 23.43 9.32
CA PRO A 131 -6.08 23.30 8.19
C PRO A 131 -5.53 22.45 7.04
N HIS A 132 -4.22 22.57 6.76
CA HIS A 132 -3.52 21.75 5.76
C HIS A 132 -3.56 20.25 6.11
N GLN A 133 -3.33 19.90 7.39
CA GLN A 133 -3.36 18.51 7.86
C GLN A 133 -4.78 17.93 7.79
N ARG A 134 -5.82 18.74 8.08
CA ARG A 134 -7.22 18.33 7.90
C ARG A 134 -7.54 18.01 6.45
N LEU A 135 -7.13 18.89 5.52
CA LEU A 135 -7.29 18.68 4.08
C LEU A 135 -6.60 17.39 3.63
N MET A 136 -5.37 17.16 4.10
CA MET A 136 -4.61 15.95 3.81
C MET A 136 -5.33 14.69 4.33
N LEU A 137 -5.77 14.69 5.59
CA LEU A 137 -6.54 13.57 6.17
C LEU A 137 -7.82 13.30 5.37
N LYS A 138 -8.59 14.33 5.04
CA LYS A 138 -9.84 14.21 4.27
C LYS A 138 -9.59 13.59 2.90
N THR A 139 -8.53 14.02 2.20
CA THR A 139 -8.13 13.50 0.90
C THR A 139 -7.76 12.02 0.98
N ILE A 140 -6.93 11.64 1.97
CA ILE A 140 -6.46 10.27 2.14
C ILE A 140 -7.62 9.34 2.52
N LEU A 141 -8.48 9.76 3.47
CA LEU A 141 -9.65 8.97 3.89
C LEU A 141 -10.60 8.70 2.72
N THR A 142 -10.84 9.70 1.87
CA THR A 142 -11.67 9.55 0.66
C THR A 142 -11.05 8.54 -0.31
N HIS A 143 -9.74 8.60 -0.52
CA HIS A 143 -9.04 7.68 -1.42
C HIS A 143 -9.07 6.23 -0.92
N ILE A 144 -8.95 6.01 0.40
CA ILE A 144 -9.05 4.68 1.01
C ILE A 144 -10.46 4.10 0.84
N ILE A 145 -11.51 4.90 1.05
CA ILE A 145 -12.91 4.46 0.88
C ILE A 145 -13.15 4.00 -0.56
N PHE A 146 -12.71 4.80 -1.53
CA PHE A 146 -12.82 4.45 -2.96
C PHE A 146 -12.09 3.14 -3.31
N SER A 147 -10.87 2.96 -2.78
CA SER A 147 -10.06 1.77 -3.02
C SER A 147 -10.65 0.50 -2.38
N LEU A 148 -11.36 0.61 -1.25
CA LEU A 148 -12.02 -0.50 -0.59
C LEU A 148 -13.19 -1.08 -1.40
N ILE A 149 -13.92 -0.22 -2.13
CA ILE A 149 -15.02 -0.65 -3.00
C ILE A 149 -14.48 -1.53 -4.13
N LYS A 150 -13.35 -1.16 -4.74
CA LYS A 150 -12.71 -1.91 -5.83
C LYS A 150 -12.13 -3.28 -5.43
N LEU A 151 -11.92 -3.53 -4.13
CA LEU A 151 -11.37 -4.80 -3.62
C LEU A 151 -12.44 -5.80 -3.18
N LYS A 152 -13.68 -5.36 -3.00
CA LYS A 152 -14.81 -6.20 -2.55
C LYS A 152 -15.72 -6.67 -3.69
N CYS A 153 -15.65 -6.02 -4.85
CA CYS A 153 -16.22 -6.51 -6.10
C CYS A 153 -15.21 -7.41 -6.82
#